data_AF-A0A165FPC8-F1
#
_entry.id   AF-A0A165FPC8-F1
#
_cell.length_a   1.000
_cell.length_b   1.000
_cell.length_c   1.000
_cell.angle_alpha   90.00
_cell.angle_beta   90.00
_cell.angle_gamma   90.00
#
_symmetry.space_group_name_H-M   'P 1'
#
loop_
_entity.id
_entity.type
_entity.pdbx_description
1 polymer ?
#
loop_
_entity_poly.entity_id
_entity_poly.type
_entity_poly.pdbx_seq_one_letter_code
_entity_poly.pdbx_strand_id
1 'polypeptide(L)' 'LPHLHIPMSAFFAGARDGWKHFSPEWAPGSAIATASASLRAKVFIPSTNDANEGLLGAY' A
#
# COMPACT_ATOMS: atom_id res chain seq x y z
N LEU A 1 -19.24 -5.22 18.71
CA LEU A 1 -19.04 -6.39 17.82
C LEU A 1 -18.19 -7.45 18.55
N PRO A 2 -18.80 -8.33 19.36
CA PRO A 2 -18.07 -9.27 20.22
C PRO A 2 -17.22 -10.30 19.46
N HIS A 3 -17.60 -10.63 18.22
CA HIS A 3 -16.91 -11.62 17.39
C HIS A 3 -15.83 -11.05 16.45
N LEU A 4 -15.60 -9.73 16.49
CA LEU A 4 -14.66 -9.08 15.57
C LEU A 4 -13.20 -9.22 16.02
N HIS A 5 -12.96 -9.47 17.31
CA HIS A 5 -11.61 -9.43 17.88
C HIS A 5 -10.67 -10.48 17.26
N ILE A 6 -11.15 -11.72 17.06
CA ILE A 6 -10.36 -12.81 16.46
C ILE A 6 -9.99 -12.50 15.01
N PRO A 7 -10.94 -12.24 14.09
CA PRO A 7 -10.61 -11.98 12.69
C PRO A 7 -9.77 -10.71 12.52
N MET A 8 -10.00 -9.65 13.31
CA MET A 8 -9.16 -8.45 13.25
C MET A 8 -7.73 -8.71 13.70
N SER A 9 -7.55 -9.48 14.78
CA SER A 9 -6.21 -9.84 15.25
C SER A 9 -5.46 -10.67 14.21
N ALA A 10 -6.14 -11.63 13.58
CA ALA A 10 -5.57 -12.43 12.49
C ALA A 10 -5.23 -11.57 11.26
N PHE A 11 -6.13 -10.67 10.87
CA PHE A 11 -5.91 -9.73 9.76
C PHE A 11 -4.67 -8.86 10.00
N PHE A 12 -4.57 -8.22 11.17
CA PHE A 12 -3.41 -7.37 11.48
C PHE A 12 -2.10 -8.17 11.61
N ALA A 13 -2.15 -9.40 12.11
CA ALA A 13 -0.97 -10.27 12.15
C ALA A 13 -0.43 -10.57 10.75
N GLY A 14 -1.32 -10.90 9.80
CA GLY A 14 -0.94 -11.09 8.39
C GLY A 14 -0.49 -9.79 7.72
N ALA A 15 -1.23 -8.69 7.93
CA ALA A 15 -0.89 -7.39 7.38
C ALA A 15 0.49 -6.91 7.81
N ARG A 16 0.88 -7.14 9.08
CA ARG A 16 2.22 -6.83 9.60
C ARG A 16 3.32 -7.47 8.75
N ASP A 17 3.16 -8.72 8.35
CA ASP A 17 4.18 -9.43 7.59
C ASP A 17 4.26 -8.91 6.14
N GLY A 18 3.12 -8.52 5.55
CA GLY A 18 3.10 -7.75 4.31
C GLY A 18 3.84 -6.41 4.44
N TRP A 19 3.57 -5.65 5.50
CA TRP A 19 4.24 -4.37 5.73
C TRP A 19 5.75 -4.47 5.86
N LYS A 20 6.29 -5.54 6.45
CA LYS A 20 7.75 -5.76 6.50
C LYS A 20 8.36 -5.93 5.11
N HIS A 21 7.60 -6.47 4.15
CA HIS A 21 8.05 -6.63 2.76
C HIS A 21 8.02 -5.29 2.01
N PHE A 22 6.99 -4.46 2.23
CA PHE A 22 6.81 -3.18 1.53
C PHE A 22 7.55 -2.00 2.15
N SER A 23 7.74 -1.96 3.47
CA SER A 23 8.36 -0.82 4.15
C SER A 23 9.79 -0.49 3.66
N PRO A 24 10.65 -1.46 3.26
CA PRO A 24 11.96 -1.15 2.70
C PRO A 24 11.92 -0.31 1.42
N GLU A 25 10.82 -0.33 0.66
CA GLU A 25 10.66 0.50 -0.53
C GLU A 25 10.67 2.00 -0.22
N TRP A 26 10.47 2.38 1.05
CA TRP A 26 10.50 3.77 1.52
C TRP A 26 11.78 4.14 2.27
N ALA A 27 12.70 3.20 2.45
CA ALA A 27 13.96 3.46 3.12
C ALA A 27 14.82 4.48 2.34
N PRO A 28 15.66 5.29 3.02
CA PRO A 28 16.63 6.14 2.33
C PRO A 28 17.48 5.32 1.34
N GLY A 29 17.60 5.81 0.11
CA GLY A 29 18.33 5.11 -0.95
C GLY A 29 17.51 4.07 -1.73
N SER A 30 16.25 3.83 -1.38
CA SER A 30 15.35 2.98 -2.16
C SER A 30 15.02 3.58 -3.53
N ALA A 31 14.44 2.78 -4.43
CA ALA A 31 13.99 3.22 -5.74
C ALA A 31 12.95 4.35 -5.65
N ILE A 32 12.01 4.29 -4.69
CA ILE A 32 11.01 5.35 -4.49
C ILE A 32 11.65 6.61 -3.90
N ALA A 33 12.52 6.46 -2.89
CA ALA A 33 13.16 7.59 -2.23
C ALA A 33 14.11 8.36 -3.17
N THR A 34 14.71 7.66 -4.14
CA THR A 34 15.65 8.23 -5.11
C THR A 34 15.02 8.54 -6.47
N ALA A 35 13.72 8.24 -6.66
CA ALA A 35 13.02 8.52 -7.90
C ALA A 35 13.00 10.02 -8.21
N SER A 36 13.18 10.36 -9.49
CA SER A 36 13.02 11.72 -9.97
C SER A 36 11.57 12.21 -9.78
N ALA A 37 11.38 13.53 -9.78
CA ALA A 37 10.02 14.09 -9.74
C ALA A 37 9.13 13.58 -10.88
N SER A 38 9.70 13.42 -12.09
CA SER A 38 8.96 12.90 -13.24
C SER A 38 8.61 11.42 -13.10
N LEU A 39 9.47 10.60 -12.49
CA LEU A 39 9.17 9.20 -12.25
C LEU A 39 8.12 9.04 -11.15
N ARG A 40 8.21 9.81 -10.06
CA ARG A 40 7.19 9.84 -9.00
C ARG A 40 5.81 10.22 -9.52
N ALA A 41 5.74 11.19 -10.45
CA ALA A 41 4.48 11.58 -11.06
C ALA A 41 3.85 10.45 -11.92
N LYS A 42 4.66 9.58 -12.53
CA LYS A 42 4.18 8.45 -13.35
C LYS A 42 3.65 7.29 -12.52
N VAL A 43 4.24 7.05 -11.34
CA VAL A 43 3.86 5.94 -10.46
C VAL A 43 2.86 6.35 -9.39
N PHE A 44 2.45 7.62 -9.37
CA PHE A 44 1.48 8.13 -8.42
C PHE A 44 0.11 7.46 -8.62
N ILE A 45 -0.45 6.95 -7.53
CA ILE A 45 -1.84 6.50 -7.46
C ILE A 45 -2.58 7.33 -6.39
N PRO A 46 -3.87 7.67 -6.60
CA PRO A 46 -4.71 8.25 -5.56
C PRO A 46 -4.67 7.44 -4.25
N SER A 47 -4.70 8.12 -3.11
CA SER A 47 -4.67 7.47 -1.80
C SER A 47 -5.99 6.78 -1.42
N THR A 48 -7.08 7.13 -2.09
CA THR A 48 -8.39 6.52 -1.87
C THR A 48 -8.63 5.38 -2.85
N ASN A 49 -9.08 4.26 -2.30
CA ASN A 49 -9.32 3.06 -3.07
C ASN A 49 -10.42 3.24 -4.12
N ASP A 50 -11.43 4.09 -3.87
CA ASP A 50 -12.55 4.34 -4.79
C ASP A 50 -12.08 4.79 -6.20
N ALA A 51 -11.07 5.65 -6.25
CA ALA A 51 -10.49 6.12 -7.52
C ALA A 51 -9.63 5.02 -8.17
N ASN A 52 -8.97 4.17 -7.37
CA ASN A 52 -8.15 3.08 -7.86
C ASN A 52 -8.98 1.89 -8.37
N GLU A 53 -10.07 1.54 -7.70
CA GLU A 53 -11.00 0.47 -8.10
C GLU A 53 -11.72 0.82 -9.41
N GLY A 54 -12.14 2.07 -9.57
CA GLY A 54 -12.75 2.55 -10.81
C GLY A 54 -11.79 2.51 -12.02
N LEU A 55 -10.49 2.73 -11.79
CA LEU A 55 -9.47 2.66 -12.84
C LEU A 55 -9.11 1.21 -13.22
N LEU A 56 -9.16 0.28 -12.26
CA LEU A 56 -8.89 -1.14 -12.50
C LEU A 56 -10.04 -1.87 -13.21
N GLY A 57 -11.29 -1.44 -13.00
CA GLY A 57 -12.48 -2.03 -13.65
C GLY A 57 -12.83 -1.45 -15.02
N ALA A 58 -12.10 -0.44 -15.49
CA ALA A 58 -12.40 0.29 -16.74
C ALA A 58 -11.57 -0.16 -17.95
N TYR A 59 -10.72 -1.18 -17.81
CA TYR A 59 -9.86 -1.76 -18.85
C TYR A 59 -10.16 -3.24 -19.06
#